data_AF-A0A1H5TUT1-F1
#
_entry.id   AF-A0A1H5TUT1-F1
#
_cell.length_a   1.000
_cell.length_b   1.000
_cell.length_c   1.000
_cell.angle_alpha   90.00
_cell.angle_beta   90.00
_cell.angle_gamma   90.00
#
_symmetry.space_group_name_H-M   'P 1'
#
loop_
_entity.id
_entity.type
_entity.pdbx_description
1 polymer ?
#
loop_
_entity_poly.entity_id
_entity_poly.type
_entity_poly.pdbx_seq_one_letter_code
_entity_poly.pdbx_strand_id
1 'polypeptide(L)' 'MALRLGDIAPDFSAETTEGIINFHDYLGNSWGVLFSHPADYTPVCTTELGAVAKLRDEFTKRNTKVIALSVDGLESHKL' A
#
# COMPACT_ATOMS: atom_id res chain seq x y z
N MET A 1 3.83 13.80 -14.21
CA MET A 1 3.14 13.08 -15.31
C MET A 1 2.41 11.91 -14.68
N ALA A 2 1.18 11.61 -15.09
CA ALA A 2 0.43 10.48 -14.53
C ALA A 2 0.84 9.16 -15.19
N LEU A 3 0.77 8.06 -14.43
CA LEU A 3 0.98 6.69 -14.91
C LEU A 3 -0.11 6.27 -15.91
N ARG A 4 0.27 5.50 -16.92
CA ARG A 4 -0.62 4.84 -17.88
C ARG A 4 -0.46 3.32 -17.78
N LEU A 5 -1.39 2.59 -18.39
CA LEU A 5 -1.31 1.13 -18.48
C LEU A 5 -0.08 0.71 -19.28
N GLY A 6 0.68 -0.23 -18.73
CA GLY A 6 1.92 -0.73 -19.32
C GLY A 6 3.17 0.05 -18.92
N ASP A 7 3.02 1.21 -18.26
CA ASP A 7 4.16 1.92 -17.68
C ASP A 7 4.75 1.13 -16.51
N ILE A 8 6.06 1.23 -16.35
CA ILE A 8 6.74 0.70 -15.17
C ILE A 8 6.37 1.59 -13.98
N ALA A 9 5.86 0.98 -12.91
CA ALA A 9 5.59 1.69 -11.67
C ALA A 9 6.90 2.32 -11.15
N PRO A 10 6.91 3.60 -10.72
CA PRO A 10 8.11 4.26 -10.24
C PRO A 10 8.71 3.47 -9.09
N ASP A 11 10.03 3.26 -9.13
CA ASP A 11 10.73 2.76 -7.97
C ASP A 11 10.97 3.93 -7.01
N PHE A 12 10.55 3.76 -5.76
CA PHE A 12 10.65 4.80 -4.75
C PHE A 12 11.13 4.21 -3.43
N SER A 13 11.83 5.03 -2.66
CA SER A 13 12.15 4.74 -1.27
C SER A 13 11.22 5.53 -0.37
N ALA A 14 10.56 4.87 0.57
CA ALA A 14 9.64 5.50 1.51
C ALA A 14 9.74 4.88 2.90
N GLU A 15 9.56 5.71 3.92
CA GLU A 15 9.41 5.25 5.30
C GLU A 15 7.94 4.83 5.51
N THR A 16 7.74 3.64 6.07
CA THR A 16 6.41 3.03 6.25
C THR A 16 6.21 2.54 7.68
N THR A 17 5.01 2.06 8.01
CA THR A 17 4.74 1.44 9.32
C THR A 17 5.54 0.16 9.57
N GLU A 18 6.07 -0.49 8.52
CA GLU A 18 6.94 -1.67 8.61
C GLU A 18 8.44 -1.34 8.41
N GLY A 19 8.81 -0.05 8.36
CA GLY A 19 10.17 0.42 8.14
C GLY A 19 10.40 1.04 6.76
N ILE A 20 11.65 1.33 6.41
CA ILE A 20 12.01 1.89 5.11
C ILE A 20 11.94 0.78 4.06
N ILE A 21 11.27 1.06 2.94
CA ILE A 21 11.21 0.18 1.78
C ILE A 21 11.85 0.84 0.56
N ASN A 22 12.41 0.02 -0.34
CA ASN A 22 12.51 0.33 -1.76
C ASN A 22 11.38 -0.43 -2.47
N PHE A 23 10.59 0.23 -3.29
CA PHE A 23 9.32 -0.32 -3.77
C PHE A 23 9.49 -1.59 -4.60
N HIS A 24 10.46 -1.63 -5.53
CA HIS A 24 10.69 -2.80 -6.37
C HIS A 24 11.27 -3.97 -5.56
N ASP A 25 12.20 -3.70 -4.63
CA ASP A 25 12.76 -4.71 -3.72
C ASP A 25 11.67 -5.30 -2.80
N TYR A 26 10.81 -4.42 -2.26
CA TYR A 26 9.67 -4.80 -1.44
C TYR A 26 8.72 -5.72 -2.20
N LEU A 27 8.43 -5.45 -3.47
CA LEU A 27 7.59 -6.31 -4.30
C LEU A 27 8.29 -7.64 -4.61
N GLY A 28 9.57 -7.60 -5.01
CA GLY A 28 10.30 -8.76 -5.51
C GLY A 28 9.56 -9.39 -6.70
N ASN A 29 9.39 -10.72 -6.68
CA ASN A 29 8.68 -11.47 -7.73
C ASN A 29 7.16 -11.62 -7.49
N SER A 30 6.57 -10.77 -6.64
CA SER A 30 5.14 -10.81 -6.33
C SER A 30 4.37 -9.72 -7.07
N TRP A 31 3.06 -9.93 -7.24
CA TRP A 31 2.16 -8.86 -7.68
C TRP A 31 2.02 -7.79 -6.59
N GLY A 32 1.75 -6.55 -6.98
CA GLY A 32 1.56 -5.44 -6.06
C GLY A 32 0.21 -4.75 -6.24
N VAL A 33 -0.46 -4.44 -5.13
CA VAL A 33 -1.58 -3.50 -5.08
C VAL A 33 -1.18 -2.33 -4.20
N LEU A 34 -0.97 -1.17 -4.83
CA LEU A 34 -0.80 0.11 -4.15
C LEU A 34 -2.15 0.84 -4.18
N PHE A 35 -2.72 1.11 -3.01
CA PHE A 35 -3.98 1.84 -2.90
C PHE A 35 -3.78 3.10 -2.06
N SER A 36 -4.26 4.23 -2.56
CA SER A 36 -4.17 5.51 -1.87
C SER A 36 -5.50 5.86 -1.21
N HIS A 37 -5.46 6.39 0.01
CA HIS A 37 -6.60 7.01 0.66
C HIS A 37 -6.29 8.49 0.99
N PRO A 38 -7.29 9.39 0.93
CA PRO A 38 -7.05 10.83 1.00
C PRO A 38 -6.57 11.31 2.38
N ALA A 39 -7.05 10.69 3.45
CA ALA A 39 -6.66 11.01 4.82
C ALA A 39 -7.03 9.87 5.78
N ASP A 40 -6.21 9.68 6.80
CA ASP A 40 -6.49 8.79 7.92
C ASP A 40 -7.78 9.20 8.66
N TYR A 41 -8.43 8.24 9.31
CA TYR A 41 -9.65 8.43 10.12
C TYR A 41 -10.86 9.00 9.39
N THR A 42 -10.91 8.86 8.07
CA THR A 42 -12.13 9.11 7.31
C THR A 42 -13.01 7.83 7.31
N PRO A 43 -14.32 7.94 7.55
CA PRO A 43 -15.17 6.78 7.88
C PRO A 43 -15.22 5.70 6.78
N VAL A 44 -15.01 6.07 5.52
CA VAL A 44 -14.92 5.10 4.41
C VAL A 44 -13.56 4.39 4.42
N CYS A 45 -12.47 5.13 4.51
CA CYS A 45 -11.11 4.58 4.44
C CYS A 45 -10.82 3.61 5.59
N THR A 46 -11.36 3.84 6.80
CA THR A 46 -11.26 2.88 7.91
C THR A 46 -11.92 1.53 7.57
N THR A 47 -13.07 1.55 6.88
CA THR A 47 -13.74 0.32 6.48
C THR A 47 -13.03 -0.40 5.33
N GLU A 48 -12.45 0.34 4.38
CA GLU A 48 -11.66 -0.20 3.28
C GLU A 48 -10.37 -0.85 3.79
N LEU A 49 -9.60 -0.15 4.65
CA LEU A 49 -8.39 -0.70 5.29
C LEU A 49 -8.71 -1.95 6.11
N GLY A 50 -9.80 -1.93 6.89
CA GLY A 50 -10.25 -3.09 7.65
C GLY A 50 -10.64 -4.28 6.77
N ALA A 51 -11.26 -4.04 5.61
CA ALA A 51 -11.60 -5.10 4.65
C ALA A 51 -10.35 -5.68 3.98
N VAL A 52 -9.41 -4.84 3.55
CA VAL A 52 -8.12 -5.27 2.98
C VAL A 52 -7.33 -6.11 3.99
N ALA A 53 -7.29 -5.67 5.26
CA ALA A 53 -6.63 -6.42 6.33
C ALA A 53 -7.25 -7.81 6.53
N LYS A 54 -8.59 -7.92 6.52
CA LYS A 54 -9.30 -9.22 6.60
C LYS A 54 -9.03 -10.12 5.39
N LEU A 55 -8.74 -9.55 4.23
CA LEU A 55 -8.45 -10.27 2.99
C LEU A 55 -6.95 -10.55 2.78
N ARG A 56 -6.08 -10.23 3.76
CA ARG A 56 -4.63 -10.43 3.66
C ARG A 56 -4.24 -11.84 3.20
N ASP A 57 -4.90 -12.86 3.76
CA ASP A 57 -4.61 -14.25 3.41
C ASP A 57 -5.02 -14.57 1.97
N GLU A 58 -6.08 -13.96 1.47
CA GLU A 58 -6.52 -14.12 0.09
C GLU A 58 -5.52 -13.48 -0.90
N PHE A 59 -4.99 -12.30 -0.59
CA PHE A 59 -3.91 -11.70 -1.39
C PHE A 59 -2.63 -12.55 -1.33
N THR A 60 -2.28 -13.04 -0.15
CA THR A 60 -1.08 -13.89 0.05
C THR A 60 -1.17 -15.18 -0.77
N LYS A 61 -2.33 -15.85 -0.79
CA LYS A 61 -2.59 -17.04 -1.63
C LYS A 61 -2.39 -16.79 -3.12
N ARG A 62 -2.51 -15.53 -3.58
CA ARG A 62 -2.37 -15.12 -4.98
C ARG A 62 -0.99 -14.53 -5.30
N ASN A 63 -0.02 -14.66 -4.39
CA ASN A 63 1.31 -14.05 -4.50
C ASN A 63 1.21 -12.53 -4.74
N THR A 64 0.36 -11.86 -3.97
CA THR A 64 0.11 -10.41 -4.06
C THR A 64 0.43 -9.73 -2.74
N LYS A 65 1.26 -8.68 -2.79
CA LYS A 65 1.52 -7.76 -1.69
C LYS A 65 0.63 -6.53 -1.82
N VAL A 66 0.19 -6.00 -0.68
CA VAL A 66 -0.74 -4.87 -0.62
C VAL A 66 -0.14 -3.80 0.27
N ILE A 67 -0.14 -2.55 -0.20
CA ILE A 67 0.41 -1.39 0.50
C ILE A 67 -0.54 -0.19 0.37
N ALA A 68 -0.79 0.46 1.51
CA ALA A 68 -1.63 1.65 1.62
C ALA A 68 -0.77 2.91 1.56
N LEU A 69 -1.33 4.01 1.04
CA LEU A 69 -0.68 5.32 0.99
C LEU A 69 -1.66 6.43 1.36
N SER A 70 -1.32 7.26 2.35
CA SER A 70 -1.90 8.59 2.52
C SER A 70 -0.79 9.63 2.68
N VAL A 71 -1.20 10.90 2.77
CA VAL A 71 -0.28 12.04 2.95
C VAL A 71 -0.02 12.35 4.42
N ASP A 72 -0.63 11.60 5.34
CA ASP A 72 -0.48 11.80 6.77
C ASP A 72 0.90 11.34 7.26
N GLY A 73 1.32 11.82 8.43
CA GLY A 73 2.58 11.41 9.03
C GLY A 73 2.53 9.97 9.58
N LEU A 74 3.69 9.31 9.65
CA LEU A 74 3.80 7.90 10.09
C LEU A 74 3.13 7.57 11.42
N GLU A 75 3.14 8.50 12.37
CA GLU A 75 2.52 8.29 13.68
C GLU A 75 0.98 8.16 13.58
N SER A 76 0.37 8.80 12.58
CA SER A 76 -1.07 8.67 12.29
C SER A 76 -1.43 7.24 11.83
N HIS A 77 -0.50 6.53 11.20
CA HIS A 77 -0.75 5.18 10.66
C HIS A 77 -0.62 4.06 11.69
N LYS A 78 -0.08 4.33 12.89
CA LYS A 78 0.23 3.31 13.92
C LYS A 78 -0.90 3.10 14.93
N LEU A 79 -1.98 3.86 14.82
CA LEU A 79 -3.09 3.94 15.78
C LEU A 79 -4.29 3.11 15.34
#